data_AF-U6MJA2-F1
#
_entry.id   AF-U6MJA2-F1
#
_cell.length_a   1.000
_cell.length_b   1.000
_cell.length_c   1.000
_cell.angle_alpha   90.00
_cell.angle_beta   90.00
_cell.angle_gamma   90.00
#
_symmetry.space_group_name_H-M   'P 1'
#
loop_
_entity.id
_entity.type
_entity.pdbx_description
1 polymer ?
#
loop_
_entity_poly.entity_id
_entity_poly.type
_entity_poly.pdbx_seq_one_letter_code
_entity_poly.pdbx_strand_id
1 'polypeptide(L)'
;MPSMLHFLAHALFTICCLVQMGSARLPEFYHSTSAISAELESLEETCPGLFVEREPIDSQHFIDVVSLSRSENPVSHFFLLAGEHARELITAESALHFLKVLCGEEPALRRKAEAALADTSFTVIVNGNPISRTKVENGDFCVS
;
A
#
# COMPACT_ATOMS: atom_id res chain seq x y z
N MET A 1 -54.56 -26.45 12.83
CA MET A 1 -53.15 -26.82 12.68
C MET A 1 -52.73 -26.53 11.25
N PRO A 2 -52.08 -25.39 10.96
CA PRO A 2 -51.67 -25.09 9.59
C PRO A 2 -50.52 -26.01 9.18
N SER A 3 -50.65 -26.60 8.00
CA SER A 3 -49.78 -27.60 7.40
C SER A 3 -48.38 -27.05 7.08
N MET A 4 -47.35 -27.90 7.22
CA MET A 4 -45.93 -27.65 6.89
C MET A 4 -45.65 -27.04 5.50
N LEU A 5 -46.61 -27.06 4.57
CA LEU A 5 -46.45 -26.49 3.23
C LEU A 5 -46.36 -24.95 3.21
N HIS A 6 -46.91 -24.26 4.21
CA HIS A 6 -46.85 -22.79 4.29
C HIS A 6 -45.48 -22.27 4.77
N PHE A 7 -44.70 -23.09 5.48
CA PHE A 7 -43.38 -22.69 5.97
C PHE A 7 -42.29 -22.81 4.89
N LEU A 8 -42.47 -23.68 3.89
CA LEU A 8 -41.51 -23.84 2.79
C LEU A 8 -41.60 -22.73 1.73
N ALA A 9 -42.75 -22.07 1.59
CA ALA A 9 -42.93 -21.00 0.61
C ALA A 9 -42.29 -19.66 1.01
N HIS A 10 -42.08 -19.41 2.31
CA HIS A 10 -41.40 -18.20 2.80
C HIS A 10 -39.87 -18.35 2.84
N ALA A 11 -39.34 -19.57 2.90
CA ALA A 11 -37.89 -19.78 2.95
C ALA A 11 -37.20 -19.62 1.58
N LEU A 12 -37.95 -19.72 0.47
CA LEU A 12 -37.40 -19.59 -0.89
C LEU A 12 -37.44 -18.15 -1.44
N PHE A 13 -38.14 -17.22 -0.79
CA PHE A 13 -38.21 -15.81 -1.25
C PHE A 13 -37.17 -14.90 -0.59
N THR A 14 -36.51 -15.35 0.49
CA THR A 14 -35.44 -14.59 1.17
C THR A 14 -34.07 -14.74 0.48
N ILE A 15 -33.98 -15.55 -0.57
CA ILE A 15 -32.72 -15.82 -1.31
C ILE A 15 -32.49 -14.81 -2.47
N CYS A 16 -33.43 -13.91 -2.75
CA CYS A 16 -33.36 -13.01 -3.92
C CYS A 16 -32.64 -11.67 -3.67
N CYS A 17 -32.27 -11.35 -2.43
CA CYS A 17 -31.48 -10.14 -2.11
C CYS A 17 -30.02 -10.45 -1.72
N LEU A 18 -29.42 -11.48 -2.33
CA LEU A 18 -27.96 -11.49 -2.51
C LEU A 18 -27.63 -10.43 -3.55
N VAL A 19 -27.57 -9.18 -3.11
CA VAL A 19 -26.87 -8.13 -3.86
C VAL A 19 -25.42 -8.61 -3.91
N GLN A 20 -25.05 -9.29 -4.99
CA GLN A 20 -23.66 -9.32 -5.43
C GLN A 20 -23.31 -7.88 -5.79
N MET A 21 -22.98 -7.08 -4.76
CA MET A 21 -22.09 -5.96 -4.96
C MET A 21 -20.81 -6.61 -5.46
N GLY A 22 -20.58 -6.57 -6.76
CA GLY A 22 -19.29 -6.95 -7.32
C GLY A 22 -18.26 -6.07 -6.62
N SER A 23 -17.57 -6.63 -5.63
CA SER A 23 -16.34 -6.05 -5.12
C SER A 23 -15.43 -5.97 -6.33
N ALA A 24 -15.27 -4.76 -6.85
CA ALA A 24 -14.28 -4.50 -7.88
C ALA A 24 -12.94 -4.74 -7.20
N ARG A 25 -12.44 -5.97 -7.30
CA ARG A 25 -11.11 -6.31 -6.80
C ARG A 25 -10.12 -5.37 -7.46
N LEU A 26 -9.22 -4.83 -6.64
CA LEU A 26 -8.07 -4.08 -7.10
C LEU A 26 -7.40 -4.85 -8.26
N PRO A 27 -7.15 -4.21 -9.42
CA PRO A 27 -6.44 -4.85 -10.52
C PRO A 27 -5.09 -5.44 -10.04
N GLU A 28 -4.70 -6.60 -10.57
CA GLU A 28 -3.54 -7.36 -10.08
C GLU A 28 -2.20 -6.61 -10.15
N PHE A 29 -2.12 -5.54 -10.95
CA PHE A 29 -0.92 -4.72 -11.08
C PHE A 29 -0.77 -3.64 -10.00
N TYR A 30 -1.79 -3.44 -9.16
CA TYR A 30 -1.70 -2.59 -7.97
C TYR A 30 -1.54 -3.44 -6.72
N HIS A 31 -0.66 -3.03 -5.82
CA HIS A 31 -0.50 -3.67 -4.53
C HIS A 31 -1.62 -3.21 -3.57
N SER A 32 -2.10 -4.13 -2.73
CA SER A 32 -2.88 -3.78 -1.55
C SER A 32 -2.00 -3.08 -0.50
N THR A 33 -2.63 -2.46 0.50
CA THR A 33 -1.94 -1.82 1.62
C THR A 33 -1.00 -2.80 2.32
N SER A 34 -1.50 -4.02 2.61
CA SER A 34 -0.69 -5.08 3.22
C SER A 34 0.44 -5.59 2.32
N ALA A 35 0.22 -5.64 1.00
CA ALA A 35 1.26 -6.05 0.06
C ALA A 35 2.37 -5.00 -0.04
N ILE A 36 2.04 -3.71 0.00
CA ILE A 36 3.05 -2.63 0.07
C ILE A 36 3.91 -2.77 1.32
N SER A 37 3.30 -2.94 2.50
CA SER A 37 4.07 -3.11 3.74
C SER A 37 5.01 -4.32 3.67
N ALA A 38 4.53 -5.45 3.13
CA ALA A 38 5.36 -6.64 2.94
C ALA A 38 6.54 -6.42 1.96
N GLU A 39 6.32 -5.68 0.88
CA GLU A 39 7.39 -5.30 -0.06
C GLU A 39 8.43 -4.38 0.60
N LEU A 40 7.99 -3.45 1.46
CA LEU A 40 8.90 -2.58 2.22
C LEU A 40 9.74 -3.36 3.23
N GLU A 41 9.14 -4.30 3.95
CA GLU A 41 9.85 -5.23 4.85
C GLU A 41 10.87 -6.07 4.07
N SER A 42 10.48 -6.61 2.91
CA SER A 42 11.40 -7.36 2.05
C SER A 42 12.58 -6.49 1.60
N LEU A 43 12.33 -5.21 1.25
CA LEU A 43 13.40 -4.29 0.89
C LEU A 43 14.33 -4.00 2.06
N GLU A 44 13.82 -3.90 3.28
CA GLU A 44 14.65 -3.67 4.48
C GLU A 44 15.65 -4.81 4.70
N GLU A 45 15.25 -6.05 4.45
CA GLU A 45 16.12 -7.22 4.57
C GLU A 45 17.24 -7.24 3.52
N THR A 46 16.99 -6.73 2.31
CA THR A 46 17.90 -6.88 1.16
C THR A 46 18.62 -5.60 0.75
N CYS A 47 18.20 -4.42 1.22
CA CYS A 47 18.71 -3.13 0.79
C CYS A 47 19.53 -2.45 1.89
N PRO A 48 20.88 -2.42 1.79
CA PRO A 48 21.72 -1.83 2.82
C PRO A 48 21.42 -0.34 3.05
N GLY A 49 21.21 0.00 4.32
CA GLY A 49 20.92 1.36 4.76
C GLY A 49 19.44 1.76 4.65
N LEU A 50 18.57 0.85 4.22
CA LEU A 50 17.12 1.01 4.30
C LEU A 50 16.63 0.57 5.69
N PHE A 51 15.69 1.33 6.26
CA PHE A 51 15.02 1.02 7.51
C PHE A 51 13.53 1.39 7.39
N VAL A 52 12.66 0.56 7.96
CA VAL A 52 11.21 0.79 7.95
C VAL A 52 10.72 0.99 9.38
N GLU A 53 10.26 2.21 9.67
CA GLU A 53 9.61 2.54 10.94
C GLU A 53 8.09 2.51 10.76
N ARG A 54 7.37 1.86 11.69
CA ARG A 54 5.91 1.85 11.69
C ARG A 54 5.37 2.84 12.69
N GLU A 55 4.80 3.92 12.17
CA GLU A 55 4.16 4.95 12.99
C GLU A 55 2.69 4.59 13.24
N PRO A 56 2.29 4.25 14.48
CA PRO A 56 0.91 3.83 14.76
C PRO A 56 -0.05 5.02 14.60
N ILE A 57 -1.12 4.82 13.83
CA ILE A 57 -2.27 5.74 13.80
C ILE A 57 -3.25 5.37 14.93
N ASP A 58 -3.52 4.06 15.06
CA ASP A 58 -4.37 3.47 16.08
C ASP A 58 -3.92 2.02 16.39
N SER A 59 -4.76 1.21 17.03
CA SER A 59 -4.41 -0.16 17.42
C SER A 59 -4.33 -1.16 16.26
N GLN A 60 -4.79 -0.78 15.06
CA GLN A 60 -4.88 -1.66 13.89
C GLN A 60 -4.17 -1.09 12.66
N HIS A 61 -3.88 0.21 12.63
CA HIS A 61 -3.31 0.89 11.47
C HIS A 61 -2.03 1.63 11.82
N PHE A 62 -1.11 1.66 10.87
CA PHE A 62 0.17 2.36 10.95
C PHE A 62 0.56 2.92 9.59
N ILE A 63 1.48 3.88 9.59
CA ILE A 63 2.16 4.40 8.40
C ILE A 63 3.57 3.84 8.38
N ASP A 64 3.97 3.23 7.27
CA ASP A 64 5.36 2.85 7.03
C ASP A 64 6.17 4.08 6.60
N VAL A 65 7.12 4.48 7.44
CA VAL A 65 8.09 5.55 7.19
C VAL A 65 9.41 4.89 6.82
N VAL A 66 9.78 4.99 5.54
CA VAL A 66 11.02 4.40 5.03
C VAL A 66 12.13 5.43 5.10
N SER A 67 13.24 5.08 5.73
CA SER A 67 14.47 5.86 5.70
C SER A 67 15.55 5.09 4.95
N LEU A 68 16.27 5.76 4.04
CA LEU A 68 17.36 5.17 3.27
C LEU A 68 18.55 6.14 3.18
N SER A 69 19.70 5.73 3.69
CA SER A 69 20.96 6.45 3.51
C SER A 69 22.15 5.49 3.40
N ARG A 70 23.11 5.81 2.53
CA ARG A 70 24.42 5.13 2.48
C ARG A 70 25.57 5.98 3.03
N SER A 71 25.29 7.23 3.34
CA SER A 71 26.25 8.14 3.97
C SER A 71 25.90 8.31 5.44
N GLU A 72 26.89 8.25 6.32
CA GLU A 72 26.76 8.62 7.73
C GLU A 72 26.52 10.13 7.90
N ASN A 73 26.95 10.93 6.93
CA ASN A 73 26.83 12.39 6.92
C ASN A 73 26.29 12.84 5.55
N PRO A 74 25.01 12.60 5.26
CA PRO A 74 24.40 13.04 4.00
C PRO A 74 24.42 14.58 3.93
N VAL A 75 24.71 15.11 2.74
CA VAL A 75 24.67 16.55 2.45
C VAL A 75 23.23 16.99 2.17
N SER A 76 22.45 16.13 1.54
CA SER A 76 21.08 16.39 1.13
C SER A 76 20.09 15.48 1.84
N HIS A 77 18.90 16.02 2.11
CA HIS A 77 17.77 15.29 2.67
C HIS A 77 16.59 15.42 1.72
N PHE A 78 16.10 14.30 1.21
CA PHE A 78 14.96 14.23 0.31
C PHE A 78 13.77 13.59 1.02
N PHE A 79 12.61 14.23 0.93
CA PHE A 79 11.37 13.72 1.46
C PHE A 79 10.34 13.52 0.34
N LEU A 80 9.69 12.35 0.31
CA LEU A 80 8.60 12.04 -0.59
C LEU A 80 7.43 11.45 0.19
N LEU A 81 6.24 12.03 -0.01
CA LEU A 81 4.97 11.49 0.47
C LEU A 81 4.11 11.14 -0.74
N ALA A 82 3.66 9.90 -0.81
CA ALA A 82 2.72 9.40 -1.79
C ALA A 82 1.50 8.76 -1.11
N GLY A 83 0.42 8.54 -1.89
CA GLY A 83 -0.78 7.88 -1.38
C GLY A 83 -1.52 8.63 -0.28
N GLU A 84 -1.42 9.97 -0.24
CA GLU A 84 -2.21 10.79 0.69
C GLU A 84 -3.69 10.78 0.31
N HIS A 85 -3.99 10.92 -0.99
CA HIS A 85 -5.31 10.63 -1.53
C HIS A 85 -5.44 9.13 -1.84
N ALA A 86 -6.32 8.43 -1.13
CA ALA A 86 -6.45 6.97 -1.19
C ALA A 86 -6.73 6.40 -2.60
N ARG A 87 -7.41 7.17 -3.45
CA ARG A 87 -7.77 6.76 -4.83
C ARG A 87 -6.64 6.91 -5.85
N GLU A 88 -5.57 7.62 -5.51
CA GLU A 88 -4.44 7.85 -6.41
C GLU A 88 -3.42 6.71 -6.34
N LEU A 89 -3.89 5.49 -6.59
CA LEU A 89 -3.14 4.23 -6.42
C LEU A 89 -1.76 4.25 -7.10
N ILE A 90 -1.66 4.86 -8.28
CA ILE A 90 -0.43 4.96 -9.05
C ILE A 90 0.69 5.73 -8.32
N THR A 91 0.35 6.66 -7.42
CA THR A 91 1.35 7.43 -6.68
C THR A 91 2.09 6.54 -5.69
N ALA A 92 1.36 5.66 -5.00
CA ALA A 92 1.95 4.68 -4.09
C ALA A 92 2.83 3.67 -4.86
N GLU A 93 2.36 3.17 -6.00
CA GLU A 93 3.18 2.29 -6.84
C GLU A 93 4.47 2.97 -7.33
N SER A 94 4.37 4.25 -7.70
CA SER A 94 5.52 5.02 -8.16
C SER A 94 6.54 5.24 -7.03
N ALA A 95 6.08 5.48 -5.81
CA ALA A 95 6.96 5.62 -4.65
C ALA A 95 7.60 4.29 -4.24
N LEU A 96 6.87 3.17 -4.30
CA LEU A 96 7.43 1.84 -4.08
C LEU A 96 8.49 1.51 -5.15
N HIS A 97 8.17 1.75 -6.43
CA HIS A 97 9.13 1.53 -7.51
C HIS A 97 10.36 2.43 -7.39
N PHE A 98 10.20 3.67 -6.95
CA PHE A 98 11.31 4.58 -6.66
C PHE A 98 12.26 4.00 -5.59
N LEU A 99 11.74 3.41 -4.52
CA LEU A 99 12.57 2.72 -3.52
C LEU A 99 13.28 1.50 -4.10
N LYS A 100 12.59 0.68 -4.91
CA LYS A 100 13.20 -0.46 -5.64
C LYS A 100 14.35 -0.02 -6.55
N VAL A 101 14.19 1.11 -7.25
CA VAL A 101 15.26 1.74 -8.04
C VAL A 101 16.45 2.13 -7.17
N LEU A 102 16.22 2.80 -6.05
CA LEU A 102 17.28 3.18 -5.10
C LEU A 102 18.01 1.96 -4.53
N CYS A 103 17.28 0.87 -4.29
CA CYS A 103 17.82 -0.41 -3.84
C CYS A 103 18.49 -1.24 -4.95
N GLY A 104 18.45 -0.77 -6.20
CA GLY A 104 19.19 -1.38 -7.32
C GLY A 104 18.47 -2.52 -8.02
N GLU A 105 17.16 -2.71 -7.77
CA GLU A 105 16.33 -3.73 -8.46
C GLU A 105 16.08 -3.39 -9.93
N GLU A 106 16.40 -2.16 -10.35
CA GLU A 106 16.34 -1.71 -11.75
C GLU A 106 17.75 -1.52 -12.34
N PRO A 107 18.31 -2.54 -13.04
CA PRO A 107 19.71 -2.53 -13.46
C PRO A 107 20.08 -1.35 -14.37
N ALA A 108 19.12 -0.87 -15.18
CA ALA A 108 19.31 0.26 -16.08
C ALA A 108 19.52 1.60 -15.33
N LEU A 109 18.98 1.71 -14.11
CA LEU A 109 19.02 2.94 -13.29
C LEU A 109 20.02 2.87 -12.14
N ARG A 110 20.61 1.70 -11.88
CA ARG A 110 21.51 1.45 -10.74
C ARG A 110 22.62 2.49 -10.57
N ARG A 111 23.29 2.92 -11.65
CA ARG A 111 24.33 3.97 -11.57
C ARG A 111 23.79 5.33 -11.11
N LYS A 112 22.56 5.68 -11.51
CA LYS A 112 21.91 6.93 -11.08
C LYS A 112 21.49 6.84 -9.61
N ALA A 113 20.96 5.68 -9.20
CA ALA A 113 20.63 5.41 -7.80
C ALA A 113 21.86 5.47 -6.89
N GLU A 114 22.95 4.81 -7.26
CA GLU A 114 24.23 4.85 -6.53
C GLU A 114 24.77 6.27 -6.41
N ALA A 115 24.70 7.07 -7.49
CA ALA A 115 25.14 8.47 -7.46
C ALA A 115 24.26 9.34 -6.54
N ALA A 116 22.93 9.13 -6.54
CA ALA A 116 22.03 9.87 -5.66
C ALA A 116 22.25 9.50 -4.18
N LEU A 117 22.46 8.22 -3.87
CA LEU A 117 22.70 7.74 -2.51
C LEU A 117 24.10 8.09 -1.95
N ALA A 118 25.00 8.62 -2.78
CA ALA A 118 26.34 8.97 -2.35
C ALA A 118 26.35 10.12 -1.33
N ASP A 119 25.40 11.06 -1.44
CA ASP A 119 25.33 12.24 -0.58
C ASP A 119 23.92 12.59 -0.10
N THR A 120 22.90 11.84 -0.53
CA THR A 120 21.51 12.12 -0.19
C THR A 120 20.93 11.02 0.69
N SER A 121 20.26 11.43 1.77
CA SER A 121 19.36 10.58 2.53
C SER A 121 17.92 10.78 2.07
N PHE A 122 17.15 9.69 2.06
CA PHE A 122 15.78 9.65 1.57
C PHE A 122 14.86 9.25 2.70
N THR A 123 13.78 10.00 2.89
CA THR A 123 12.63 9.60 3.68
C THR A 123 11.43 9.49 2.76
N VAL A 124 10.82 8.32 2.70
CA VAL A 124 9.73 8.03 1.77
C VAL A 124 8.56 7.41 2.52
N ILE A 125 7.38 7.99 2.35
CA ILE A 125 6.12 7.41 2.79
C ILE A 125 5.38 6.98 1.53
N VAL A 126 5.24 5.68 1.34
CA VAL A 126 4.63 5.09 0.14
C VAL A 126 3.10 5.18 0.18
N ASN A 127 2.51 5.03 1.36
CA ASN A 127 1.07 5.06 1.57
C ASN A 127 0.73 5.98 2.75
N GLY A 128 0.49 7.25 2.48
CA GLY A 128 0.18 8.27 3.49
C GLY A 128 -1.21 8.13 4.14
N ASN A 129 -2.12 7.39 3.52
CA ASN A 129 -3.49 7.20 4.01
C ASN A 129 -3.93 5.72 3.95
N PRO A 130 -3.34 4.85 4.79
CA PRO A 130 -3.58 3.40 4.75
C PRO A 130 -5.02 3.02 5.10
N ILE A 131 -5.68 3.81 5.95
CA ILE A 131 -7.07 3.57 6.38
C ILE A 131 -8.03 3.76 5.20
N SER A 132 -7.98 4.90 4.50
CA SER A 132 -8.87 5.13 3.36
C SER A 132 -8.46 4.31 2.14
N ARG A 133 -7.16 4.06 1.93
CA ARG A 133 -6.67 3.16 0.87
C ARG A 133 -7.31 1.77 0.99
N THR A 134 -7.37 1.20 2.19
CA THR A 134 -8.03 -0.09 2.43
C THR A 134 -9.51 -0.07 2.00
N LYS A 135 -10.21 1.05 2.14
CA LYS A 135 -11.61 1.18 1.64
C LYS A 135 -11.67 1.22 0.11
N VAL A 136 -10.76 1.94 -0.53
CA VAL A 136 -10.62 1.99 -2.00
C VAL A 136 -10.34 0.59 -2.57
N GLU A 137 -9.45 -0.17 -1.93
CA GLU A 137 -9.13 -1.56 -2.32
C GLU A 137 -10.36 -2.49 -2.27
N ASN A 138 -11.35 -2.16 -1.43
CA ASN A 138 -12.60 -2.89 -1.30
C ASN A 138 -13.74 -2.32 -2.19
N GLY A 139 -13.43 -1.33 -3.04
CA GLY A 139 -14.35 -0.76 -4.03
C GLY A 139 -14.97 0.59 -3.65
N ASP A 140 -14.59 1.18 -2.52
CA ASP A 140 -15.13 2.46 -2.05
C ASP A 140 -14.27 3.64 -2.58
N PHE A 141 -14.40 3.95 -3.88
CA PHE A 141 -13.51 4.89 -4.58
C PHE A 141 -13.71 6.38 -4.25
N CYS A 142 -14.79 6.73 -3.55
CA CYS A 142 -15.18 8.13 -3.28
C CYS A 142 -14.71 8.65 -1.91
N VAL A 143 -13.81 7.93 -1.24
CA VAL A 143 -13.21 8.35 0.03
C VAL A 143 -11.99 9.25 -0.20
N SER A 144 -11.66 10.07 0.80
CA SER A 144 -10.40 10.83 0.86
C SER A 144 -9.37 10.07 1.68
#